data_AF-A0A139QN37-F1
#
_entry.id   AF-A0A139QN37-F1
#
_cell.length_a   1.000
_cell.length_b   1.000
_cell.length_c   1.000
_cell.angle_alpha   90.00
_cell.angle_beta   90.00
_cell.angle_gamma   90.00
#
_symmetry.space_group_name_H-M   'P 1'
#
loop_
_entity.id
_entity.type
_entity.pdbx_description
1 polymer ?
#
loop_
_entity_poly.entity_id
_entity_poly.type
_entity_poly.pdbx_seq_one_letter_code
_entity_poly.pdbx_strand_id
1 'polypeptide(L)'
;MNLFTKYIGIGAVAVLVGSTALQAIPQVGNNHFVTVASASSKSKIKKVKLGMTKKQVKKILGKPDRDDSGMLTYEKYGYLYFSKGKLTGGEDKNIQAQVTKKNAAKKSSKVNKRQTLLSQAKYFGTKDVESIQKATYAYASTEIDGGMMYMWKSKAGKLIRVDLDEYGKTAVYKYDDSKDNGLGEQLYIGKTILQKKPRTTVVYP
;
A
#
# COMPACT_ATOMS: atom_id res chain seq x y z
N MET A 1 10.92 -29.64 8.98
CA MET A 1 10.82 -30.32 7.68
C MET A 1 11.07 -29.29 6.60
N ASN A 2 12.12 -29.51 5.81
CA ASN A 2 12.63 -28.61 4.78
C ASN A 2 11.58 -28.40 3.68
N LEU A 3 11.26 -27.13 3.38
CA LEU A 3 10.76 -26.75 2.06
C LEU A 3 11.97 -26.50 1.16
N PHE A 4 11.76 -26.56 -0.15
CA PHE A 4 12.72 -26.37 -1.24
C PHE A 4 13.36 -27.65 -1.79
N THR A 5 12.56 -28.38 -2.57
CA THR A 5 13.06 -29.15 -3.71
C THR A 5 11.99 -29.19 -4.79
N LYS A 6 12.16 -28.39 -5.86
CA LYS A 6 12.00 -28.84 -7.26
C LYS A 6 12.27 -27.71 -8.27
N TYR A 7 12.89 -28.12 -9.37
CA TYR A 7 13.49 -27.34 -10.43
C TYR A 7 12.65 -27.37 -11.72
N ILE A 8 12.85 -26.32 -12.54
CA ILE A 8 12.72 -26.14 -14.01
C ILE A 8 11.33 -26.13 -14.67
N GLY A 9 11.10 -25.08 -15.48
CA GLY A 9 10.14 -25.08 -16.59
C GLY A 9 9.89 -23.68 -17.17
N ILE A 10 10.69 -23.25 -18.15
CA ILE A 10 10.50 -22.03 -18.93
C ILE A 10 9.24 -22.17 -19.80
N GLY A 11 8.33 -21.19 -19.73
CA GLY A 11 7.15 -21.12 -20.60
C GLY A 11 6.66 -19.69 -20.78
N ALA A 12 6.83 -19.15 -21.98
CA ALA A 12 6.32 -17.85 -22.39
C ALA A 12 4.79 -17.87 -22.49
N VAL A 13 4.12 -16.81 -22.03
CA VAL A 13 2.70 -16.57 -22.33
C VAL A 13 2.52 -15.10 -22.72
N ALA A 14 2.16 -14.90 -23.99
CA ALA A 14 1.71 -13.63 -24.55
C ALA A 14 0.32 -13.29 -24.01
N VAL A 15 0.07 -12.01 -23.71
CA VAL A 15 -1.28 -11.52 -23.35
C VAL A 15 -1.73 -10.51 -24.41
N LEU A 16 -2.77 -10.91 -25.14
CA LEU A 16 -3.61 -10.05 -25.98
C LEU A 16 -4.29 -8.99 -25.12
N VAL A 17 -4.21 -7.72 -25.53
CA VAL A 17 -4.96 -6.61 -24.94
C VAL A 17 -6.19 -6.35 -25.81
N GLY A 18 -7.34 -6.87 -25.39
CA GLY A 18 -8.65 -6.54 -25.97
C GLY A 18 -9.23 -5.30 -25.31
N SER A 19 -9.54 -4.29 -26.13
CA SER A 19 -10.16 -3.01 -25.80
C SER A 19 -11.65 -3.17 -25.51
N THR A 20 -12.17 -2.51 -24.47
CA THR A 20 -13.58 -2.07 -24.46
C THR A 20 -13.69 -0.68 -23.84
N ALA A 21 -14.26 0.22 -24.64
CA ALA A 21 -14.56 1.61 -24.31
C ALA A 21 -15.65 1.73 -23.24
N LEU A 22 -15.49 2.67 -22.30
CA LEU A 22 -16.57 3.11 -21.41
C LEU A 22 -17.48 4.10 -22.14
N GLN A 23 -18.76 3.75 -22.24
CA GLN A 23 -19.82 4.65 -22.68
C GLN A 23 -20.18 5.65 -21.57
N ALA A 24 -20.42 6.89 -21.98
CA ALA A 24 -20.89 7.99 -21.16
C ALA A 24 -22.38 7.83 -20.79
N ILE A 25 -22.75 8.23 -19.58
CA ILE A 25 -24.15 8.33 -19.12
C ILE A 25 -24.47 9.82 -18.89
N PRO A 26 -25.67 10.32 -19.28
CA PRO A 26 -25.91 11.75 -19.49
C PRO A 26 -26.19 12.56 -18.22
N GLN A 27 -25.86 13.85 -18.29
CA GLN A 27 -26.19 14.90 -17.34
C GLN A 27 -27.67 15.28 -17.44
N VAL A 28 -28.41 15.26 -16.33
CA VAL A 28 -29.76 15.83 -16.21
C VAL A 28 -29.68 17.10 -15.38
N GLY A 29 -30.23 18.19 -15.93
CA GLY A 29 -30.04 19.56 -15.47
C GLY A 29 -30.95 20.06 -14.34
N ASN A 30 -30.45 21.15 -13.75
CA ASN A 30 -31.07 22.32 -13.11
C ASN A 30 -32.36 22.16 -12.27
N ASN A 31 -32.31 22.69 -11.04
CA ASN A 31 -33.17 23.82 -10.66
C ASN A 31 -32.62 24.57 -9.43
N HIS A 32 -32.64 25.91 -9.57
CA HIS A 32 -32.35 26.88 -8.53
C HIS A 32 -33.36 26.79 -7.38
N PHE A 33 -32.86 26.75 -6.14
CA PHE A 33 -33.61 27.26 -4.99
C PHE A 33 -32.67 28.13 -4.16
N VAL A 34 -32.89 29.44 -4.19
CA VAL A 34 -32.25 30.39 -3.29
C VAL A 34 -32.97 30.30 -1.95
N THR A 35 -32.25 30.00 -0.88
CA THR A 35 -32.74 30.28 0.46
C THR A 35 -31.64 30.95 1.27
N VAL A 36 -32.05 32.06 1.85
CA VAL A 36 -31.32 33.14 2.50
C VAL A 36 -30.42 32.62 3.61
N ALA A 37 -29.20 33.16 3.69
CA ALA A 37 -28.23 32.85 4.72
C ALA A 37 -28.75 33.26 6.12
N SER A 38 -28.75 32.31 7.06
CA SER A 38 -28.74 32.60 8.49
C SER A 38 -27.38 32.20 9.05
N ALA A 39 -26.58 33.20 9.39
CA ALA A 39 -25.31 33.03 10.08
C ALA A 39 -25.54 32.73 11.57
N SER A 40 -24.67 31.86 12.10
CA SER A 40 -24.50 31.51 13.53
C SER A 40 -25.29 30.31 14.09
N SER A 41 -25.06 29.12 13.52
CA SER A 41 -24.98 27.92 14.37
C SER A 41 -23.69 27.14 14.05
N LYS A 42 -22.88 26.86 15.07
CA LYS A 42 -21.86 25.80 14.97
C LYS A 42 -22.63 24.52 14.66
N SER A 43 -22.72 24.15 13.38
CA SER A 43 -23.47 22.96 12.96
C SER A 43 -23.01 21.75 13.77
N LYS A 44 -23.93 21.12 14.52
CA LYS A 44 -23.63 19.99 15.43
C LYS A 44 -22.92 18.85 14.69
N ILE A 45 -23.18 18.71 13.39
CA ILE A 45 -22.53 17.73 12.50
C ILE A 45 -21.00 17.88 12.44
N LYS A 46 -20.45 19.08 12.69
CA LYS A 46 -18.99 19.29 12.76
C LYS A 46 -18.35 18.55 13.94
N LYS A 47 -19.12 18.20 14.97
CA LYS A 47 -18.66 17.39 16.12
C LYS A 47 -18.71 15.89 15.81
N VAL A 48 -19.44 15.47 14.78
CA VAL A 48 -19.54 14.07 14.36
C VAL A 48 -18.30 13.69 13.59
N LYS A 49 -17.67 12.58 13.99
CA LYS A 49 -16.44 12.07 13.39
C LYS A 49 -16.62 10.65 12.87
N LEU A 50 -15.89 10.31 11.80
CA LEU A 50 -15.78 8.92 11.37
C LEU A 50 -15.33 8.02 12.53
N GLY A 51 -15.88 6.80 12.58
CA GLY A 51 -15.61 5.84 13.65
C GLY A 51 -16.57 5.91 14.85
N MET A 52 -17.37 6.99 14.97
CA MET A 52 -18.40 7.09 16.01
C MET A 52 -19.51 6.04 15.82
N THR A 53 -20.04 5.52 16.92
CA THR A 53 -21.21 4.63 16.91
C THR A 53 -22.50 5.40 16.68
N LYS A 54 -23.57 4.72 16.26
CA LYS A 54 -24.91 5.32 16.15
C LYS A 54 -25.35 6.01 17.44
N LYS A 55 -25.09 5.39 18.61
CA LYS A 55 -25.40 5.98 19.93
C LYS A 55 -24.69 7.32 20.14
N GLN A 56 -23.41 7.41 19.79
CA GLN A 56 -22.63 8.65 19.88
C GLN A 56 -23.14 9.71 18.90
N VAL A 57 -23.48 9.32 17.67
CA VAL A 57 -24.02 10.23 16.66
C VAL A 57 -25.37 10.80 17.10
N LYS A 58 -26.30 9.95 17.57
CA LYS A 58 -27.59 10.37 18.11
C LYS A 58 -27.46 11.28 19.34
N LYS A 59 -26.47 11.05 20.22
CA LYS A 59 -26.19 11.94 21.34
C LYS A 59 -25.78 13.35 20.90
N ILE A 60 -25.14 13.48 19.74
CA ILE A 60 -24.68 14.77 19.20
C ILE A 60 -25.77 15.45 18.37
N LEU A 61 -26.44 14.70 17.48
CA LEU A 61 -27.37 15.23 16.50
C LEU A 61 -28.83 15.22 16.95
N GLY A 62 -29.16 14.41 17.95
CA GLY A 62 -30.53 14.13 18.36
C GLY A 62 -31.12 12.91 17.65
N LYS A 63 -32.44 12.76 17.80
CA LYS A 63 -33.23 11.68 17.19
C LYS A 63 -33.18 11.82 15.65
N PRO A 64 -32.87 10.75 14.92
CA PRO A 64 -32.93 10.75 13.45
C PRO A 64 -34.37 10.63 12.96
N ASP A 65 -34.60 11.01 11.71
CA ASP A 65 -35.89 10.83 11.03
C ASP A 65 -36.11 9.35 10.68
N ARG A 66 -35.03 8.64 10.32
CA ARG A 66 -35.02 7.18 10.13
C ARG A 66 -33.76 6.54 10.70
N ASP A 67 -33.91 5.33 11.25
CA ASP A 67 -32.81 4.53 11.79
C ASP A 67 -32.88 3.09 11.26
N ASP A 68 -32.12 2.83 10.21
CA ASP A 68 -32.04 1.55 9.52
C ASP A 68 -30.74 0.84 9.88
N SER A 69 -30.65 -0.49 9.85
CA SER A 69 -29.47 -1.24 10.38
C SER A 69 -28.10 -0.66 10.02
N GLY A 70 -27.90 -0.21 8.77
CA GLY A 70 -26.67 0.41 8.26
C GLY A 70 -26.66 1.94 8.13
N MET A 71 -27.72 2.64 8.50
CA MET A 71 -27.89 4.06 8.16
C MET A 71 -28.63 4.86 9.24
N LEU A 72 -28.30 6.15 9.35
CA LEU A 72 -29.15 7.14 10.03
C LEU A 72 -29.51 8.24 9.04
N THR A 73 -30.78 8.61 8.97
CA THR A 73 -31.27 9.67 8.08
C THR A 73 -31.66 10.89 8.89
N TYR A 74 -31.14 12.04 8.49
CA TYR A 74 -31.52 13.34 9.03
C TYR A 74 -31.90 14.26 7.87
N GLU A 75 -33.08 14.88 7.88
CA GLU A 75 -33.54 15.81 6.84
C GLU A 75 -32.51 16.92 6.59
N LYS A 76 -31.92 17.44 7.67
CA LYS A 76 -30.92 18.51 7.62
C LYS A 76 -29.53 18.08 7.15
N TYR A 77 -29.16 16.81 7.30
CA TYR A 77 -27.77 16.34 7.10
C TYR A 77 -27.64 15.22 6.05
N GLY A 78 -28.76 14.76 5.50
CA GLY A 78 -28.82 13.60 4.60
C GLY A 78 -28.54 12.28 5.30
N TYR A 79 -28.05 11.32 4.51
CA TYR A 79 -27.72 9.97 5.00
C TYR A 79 -26.36 9.92 5.69
N LEU A 80 -26.30 9.16 6.80
CA LEU A 80 -25.07 8.79 7.50
C LEU A 80 -24.90 7.27 7.47
N TYR A 81 -23.81 6.79 6.87
CA TYR A 81 -23.57 5.37 6.60
C TYR A 81 -22.71 4.72 7.67
N PHE A 82 -23.16 3.58 8.19
CA PHE A 82 -22.49 2.81 9.23
C PHE A 82 -22.08 1.43 8.72
N SER A 83 -20.86 1.03 9.03
CA SER A 83 -20.37 -0.33 8.79
C SER A 83 -19.70 -0.83 10.06
N LYS A 84 -19.97 -2.09 10.44
CA LYS A 84 -19.48 -2.69 11.70
C LYS A 84 -19.78 -1.82 12.93
N GLY A 85 -20.97 -1.22 12.96
CA GLY A 85 -21.44 -0.35 14.05
C GLY A 85 -20.79 1.03 14.14
N LYS A 86 -19.97 1.43 13.16
CA LYS A 86 -19.23 2.70 13.15
C LYS A 86 -19.53 3.54 11.93
N LEU A 87 -19.56 4.86 12.09
CA LEU A 87 -19.76 5.82 11.01
C LEU A 87 -18.60 5.74 10.02
N THR A 88 -18.93 5.50 8.75
CA THR A 88 -17.95 5.31 7.67
C THR A 88 -18.06 6.35 6.56
N GLY A 89 -19.21 7.01 6.43
CA GLY A 89 -19.43 8.06 5.45
C GLY A 89 -20.80 8.70 5.63
N GLY A 90 -21.16 9.58 4.71
CA GLY A 90 -22.44 10.26 4.69
C GLY A 90 -22.47 11.36 3.64
N GLU A 91 -23.65 11.95 3.43
CA GLU A 91 -23.88 12.97 2.41
C GLU A 91 -23.49 14.37 2.88
N ASP A 92 -23.53 14.64 4.18
CA ASP A 92 -23.08 15.94 4.72
C ASP A 92 -21.63 16.25 4.33
N LYS A 93 -21.39 17.48 3.87
CA LYS A 93 -20.09 17.97 3.39
C LYS A 93 -18.96 17.77 4.42
N ASN A 94 -19.23 17.90 5.72
CA ASN A 94 -18.21 17.70 6.76
C ASN A 94 -17.84 16.22 6.91
N ILE A 95 -18.78 15.31 6.70
CA ILE A 95 -18.52 13.87 6.72
C ILE A 95 -17.77 13.45 5.46
N GLN A 96 -18.19 13.95 4.29
CA GLN A 96 -17.47 13.72 3.03
C GLN A 96 -16.01 14.21 3.11
N ALA A 97 -15.76 15.41 3.64
CA ALA A 97 -14.42 15.95 3.81
C ALA A 97 -13.53 15.05 4.70
N GLN A 98 -14.09 14.45 5.75
CA GLN A 98 -13.36 13.48 6.59
C GLN A 98 -13.03 12.19 5.84
N VAL A 99 -13.95 11.68 5.02
CA VAL A 99 -13.72 10.49 4.19
C VAL A 99 -12.62 10.75 3.18
N THR A 100 -12.68 11.88 2.48
CA THR A 100 -11.66 12.31 1.52
C THR A 100 -10.29 12.45 2.19
N LYS A 101 -10.21 13.13 3.35
CA LYS A 101 -8.95 13.25 4.11
C LYS A 101 -8.40 11.89 4.55
N LYS A 102 -9.26 10.99 5.04
CA LYS A 102 -8.86 9.64 5.45
C LYS A 102 -8.34 8.82 4.26
N ASN A 103 -8.99 8.93 3.09
CA ASN A 103 -8.58 8.23 1.88
C ASN A 103 -7.25 8.79 1.33
N ALA A 104 -7.07 10.11 1.36
CA ALA A 104 -5.81 10.75 1.00
C ALA A 104 -4.66 10.31 1.93
N ALA A 105 -4.88 10.27 3.25
CA ALA A 105 -3.90 9.80 4.21
C ALA A 105 -3.55 8.31 4.05
N LYS A 106 -4.54 7.46 3.70
CA LYS A 106 -4.29 6.06 3.34
C LYS A 106 -3.46 5.94 2.05
N LYS A 107 -3.75 6.78 1.04
CA LYS A 107 -2.99 6.80 -0.21
C LYS A 107 -1.54 7.25 0.04
N SER A 108 -1.32 8.33 0.78
CA SER A 108 0.02 8.83 1.10
C SER A 108 0.81 7.84 1.96
N SER A 109 0.21 7.22 2.97
CA SER A 109 0.88 6.18 3.75
C SER A 109 1.25 4.95 2.91
N LYS A 110 0.40 4.55 1.95
CA LYS A 110 0.73 3.48 0.98
C LYS A 110 1.91 3.87 0.09
N VAL A 111 1.95 5.10 -0.42
CA VAL A 111 3.07 5.64 -1.22
C VAL A 111 4.36 5.65 -0.40
N ASN A 112 4.34 6.16 0.83
CA ASN A 112 5.50 6.18 1.72
C ASN A 112 6.01 4.75 1.99
N LYS A 113 5.11 3.79 2.26
CA LYS A 113 5.49 2.39 2.46
C LYS A 113 6.16 1.79 1.22
N ARG A 114 5.64 2.08 0.02
CA ARG A 114 6.25 1.64 -1.25
C ARG A 114 7.63 2.25 -1.45
N GLN A 115 7.80 3.55 -1.18
CA GLN A 115 9.09 4.22 -1.32
C GLN A 115 10.14 3.66 -0.34
N THR A 116 9.75 3.40 0.91
CA THR A 116 10.63 2.74 1.88
C THR A 116 11.02 1.33 1.42
N LEU A 117 10.08 0.56 0.86
CA LEU A 117 10.35 -0.77 0.33
C LEU A 117 11.36 -0.73 -0.83
N LEU A 118 11.17 0.19 -1.79
CA LEU A 118 12.11 0.38 -2.91
C LEU A 118 13.51 0.80 -2.42
N SER A 119 13.59 1.71 -1.46
CA SER A 119 14.86 2.13 -0.86
C SER A 119 15.60 0.98 -0.18
N GLN A 120 14.88 0.13 0.56
CA GLN A 120 15.46 -1.05 1.21
C GLN A 120 15.83 -2.15 0.21
N ALA A 121 15.05 -2.33 -0.86
CA ALA A 121 15.42 -3.24 -1.95
C ALA A 121 16.71 -2.78 -2.65
N LYS A 122 16.84 -1.47 -2.93
CA LYS A 122 18.07 -0.90 -3.46
C LYS A 122 19.24 -1.10 -2.51
N TYR A 123 19.08 -0.79 -1.22
CA TYR A 123 20.11 -1.04 -0.21
C TYR A 123 20.59 -2.49 -0.23
N PHE A 124 19.64 -3.43 -0.23
CA PHE A 124 19.94 -4.86 -0.24
C PHE A 124 20.64 -5.31 -1.52
N GLY A 125 20.18 -4.83 -2.68
CA GLY A 125 20.76 -5.16 -3.98
C GLY A 125 22.15 -4.56 -4.21
N THR A 126 22.47 -3.43 -3.57
CA THR A 126 23.80 -2.79 -3.66
C THR A 126 24.80 -3.24 -2.61
N LYS A 127 24.40 -4.12 -1.68
CA LYS A 127 25.31 -4.64 -0.66
C LYS A 127 26.28 -5.65 -1.28
N ASP A 128 27.51 -5.72 -0.82
CA ASP A 128 28.45 -6.73 -1.34
C ASP A 128 28.10 -8.13 -0.80
N VAL A 129 28.35 -9.15 -1.63
CA VAL A 129 28.08 -10.57 -1.32
C VAL A 129 28.84 -11.01 -0.08
N GLU A 130 30.13 -10.66 0.01
CA GLU A 130 30.98 -10.93 1.16
C GLU A 130 30.34 -10.48 2.48
N SER A 131 29.85 -9.23 2.54
CA SER A 131 29.22 -8.68 3.74
C SER A 131 27.84 -9.30 4.03
N ILE A 132 27.14 -9.84 3.03
CA ILE A 132 25.88 -10.57 3.25
C ILE A 132 26.20 -11.93 3.87
N GLN A 133 27.13 -12.67 3.28
CA GLN A 133 27.54 -14.01 3.72
C GLN A 133 28.17 -14.00 5.12
N LYS A 134 28.91 -12.94 5.48
CA LYS A 134 29.45 -12.75 6.84
C LYS A 134 28.36 -12.43 7.88
N ALA A 135 27.19 -11.96 7.47
CA ALA A 135 26.12 -11.52 8.36
C ALA A 135 24.95 -12.53 8.40
N THR A 136 25.25 -13.81 8.63
CA THR A 136 24.28 -14.92 8.66
C THR A 136 23.12 -14.73 9.65
N TYR A 137 23.33 -13.95 10.72
CA TYR A 137 22.27 -13.58 11.67
C TYR A 137 21.20 -12.66 11.07
N ALA A 138 21.52 -11.93 10.00
CA ALA A 138 20.63 -10.97 9.36
C ALA A 138 20.06 -11.48 8.03
N TYR A 139 20.77 -12.38 7.35
CA TYR A 139 20.43 -12.87 6.02
C TYR A 139 20.43 -14.40 6.01
N ALA A 140 19.30 -14.99 5.59
CA ALA A 140 19.28 -16.40 5.23
C ALA A 140 19.77 -16.54 3.78
N SER A 141 20.49 -17.62 3.46
CA SER A 141 21.05 -17.85 2.13
C SER A 141 20.78 -19.27 1.66
N THR A 142 20.64 -19.46 0.34
CA THR A 142 20.57 -20.78 -0.29
C THR A 142 21.13 -20.70 -1.71
N GLU A 143 21.73 -21.79 -2.15
CA GLU A 143 22.19 -21.96 -3.52
C GLU A 143 20.99 -22.25 -4.44
N ILE A 144 21.05 -21.72 -5.65
CA ILE A 144 20.05 -21.91 -6.70
C ILE A 144 20.76 -22.20 -8.02
N ASP A 145 20.01 -22.58 -9.05
CA ASP A 145 20.59 -22.75 -10.38
C ASP A 145 21.21 -21.45 -10.85
N GLY A 146 22.49 -21.49 -11.21
CA GLY A 146 23.20 -20.33 -11.71
C GLY A 146 23.44 -19.21 -10.70
N GLY A 147 23.42 -19.48 -9.38
CA GLY A 147 23.96 -18.56 -8.39
C GLY A 147 23.42 -18.70 -6.97
N MET A 148 23.21 -17.56 -6.29
CA MET A 148 22.86 -17.51 -4.87
C MET A 148 21.63 -16.66 -4.59
N MET A 149 20.80 -17.14 -3.68
CA MET A 149 19.64 -16.41 -3.17
C MET A 149 19.82 -16.03 -1.70
N TYR A 150 19.43 -14.82 -1.35
CA TYR A 150 19.49 -14.28 0.01
C TYR A 150 18.14 -13.69 0.42
N MET A 151 17.68 -14.00 1.64
CA MET A 151 16.46 -13.44 2.21
C MET A 151 16.79 -12.48 3.36
N TRP A 152 16.16 -11.31 3.33
CA TRP A 152 16.27 -10.30 4.38
C TRP A 152 14.89 -9.90 4.91
N LYS A 153 14.71 -9.98 6.23
CA LYS A 153 13.51 -9.47 6.91
C LYS A 153 13.73 -8.00 7.29
N SER A 154 13.46 -7.10 6.35
CA SER A 154 13.62 -5.66 6.56
C SER A 154 12.45 -5.05 7.33
N LYS A 155 12.56 -3.77 7.69
CA LYS A 155 11.46 -3.02 8.34
C LYS A 155 10.25 -2.81 7.42
N ALA A 156 10.45 -2.81 6.09
CA ALA A 156 9.37 -2.60 5.11
C ALA A 156 8.73 -3.91 4.62
N GLY A 157 9.36 -5.06 4.85
CA GLY A 157 8.86 -6.38 4.46
C GLY A 157 9.98 -7.41 4.30
N LYS A 158 9.63 -8.63 3.90
CA LYS A 158 10.61 -9.63 3.49
C LYS A 158 11.05 -9.35 2.05
N LEU A 159 12.35 -9.34 1.81
CA LEU A 159 12.97 -9.14 0.51
C LEU A 159 13.81 -10.37 0.16
N ILE A 160 13.81 -10.72 -1.13
CA ILE A 160 14.63 -11.79 -1.69
C ILE A 160 15.58 -11.17 -2.70
N ARG A 161 16.87 -11.39 -2.52
CA ARG A 161 17.91 -11.03 -3.47
C ARG A 161 18.34 -12.30 -4.19
N VAL A 162 18.46 -12.20 -5.51
CA VAL A 162 18.95 -13.26 -6.38
C VAL A 162 20.16 -12.72 -7.12
N ASP A 163 21.30 -13.36 -6.93
CA ASP A 163 22.55 -13.09 -7.65
C ASP A 163 22.74 -14.21 -8.67
N LEU A 164 22.73 -13.88 -9.95
CA LEU A 164 22.95 -14.82 -11.05
C LEU A 164 24.35 -14.64 -11.62
N ASP A 165 25.12 -15.72 -11.62
CA ASP A 165 26.54 -15.74 -12.01
C ASP A 165 26.71 -15.48 -13.51
N GLU A 166 25.88 -16.11 -14.35
CA GLU A 166 25.93 -16.01 -15.82
C GLU A 166 25.87 -14.55 -16.32
N TYR A 167 25.12 -13.70 -15.59
CA TYR A 167 24.88 -12.33 -15.99
C TYR A 167 25.60 -11.29 -15.12
N GLY A 168 26.23 -11.71 -14.02
CA GLY A 168 26.78 -10.81 -12.99
C GLY A 168 25.74 -9.79 -12.50
N LYS A 169 24.46 -10.22 -12.42
CA LYS A 169 23.32 -9.36 -12.10
C LYS A 169 22.70 -9.77 -10.77
N THR A 170 22.34 -8.75 -10.01
CA THR A 170 21.57 -8.87 -8.78
C THR A 170 20.16 -8.32 -9.04
N ALA A 171 19.14 -9.11 -8.73
CA ALA A 171 17.76 -8.68 -8.68
C ALA A 171 17.20 -8.81 -7.26
N VAL A 172 16.36 -7.86 -6.83
CA VAL A 172 15.69 -7.92 -5.53
C VAL A 172 14.19 -7.89 -5.73
N TYR A 173 13.52 -8.87 -5.12
CA TYR A 173 12.09 -9.09 -5.17
C TYR A 173 11.47 -8.86 -3.79
N LYS A 174 10.21 -8.43 -3.80
CA LYS A 174 9.37 -8.58 -2.63
C LYS A 174 9.05 -10.07 -2.44
N TYR A 175 9.15 -10.57 -1.21
CA TYR A 175 8.69 -11.93 -0.92
C TYR A 175 7.17 -12.06 -1.12
N ASP A 176 6.76 -13.16 -1.72
CA ASP A 176 5.36 -13.52 -1.97
C ASP A 176 5.14 -15.00 -1.64
N ASP A 177 4.31 -15.27 -0.63
CA ASP A 177 3.99 -16.63 -0.16
C ASP A 177 3.04 -17.38 -1.10
N SER A 178 2.41 -16.69 -2.05
CA SER A 178 1.58 -17.30 -3.09
C SER A 178 2.38 -17.85 -4.28
N LYS A 179 3.71 -17.63 -4.30
CA LYS A 179 4.61 -18.08 -5.37
C LYS A 179 5.51 -19.20 -4.85
N ASP A 180 5.64 -20.27 -5.62
CA ASP A 180 6.45 -21.44 -5.23
C ASP A 180 7.92 -21.10 -4.94
N ASN A 181 8.48 -20.16 -5.70
CA ASN A 181 9.85 -19.66 -5.52
C ASN A 181 9.96 -18.47 -4.53
N GLY A 182 8.83 -18.03 -3.96
CA GLY A 182 8.79 -16.88 -3.06
C GLY A 182 9.03 -15.52 -3.73
N LEU A 183 9.19 -15.45 -5.05
CA LEU A 183 9.55 -14.24 -5.80
C LEU A 183 8.29 -13.51 -6.28
N GLY A 184 7.98 -12.37 -5.67
CA GLY A 184 6.89 -11.49 -6.09
C GLY A 184 7.36 -10.38 -7.03
N GLU A 185 6.91 -9.16 -6.76
CA GLU A 185 7.29 -7.96 -7.53
C GLU A 185 8.80 -7.72 -7.50
N GLN A 186 9.43 -7.55 -8.67
CA GLN A 186 10.81 -7.09 -8.78
C GLN A 186 10.89 -5.60 -8.41
N LEU A 187 11.73 -5.28 -7.43
CA LEU A 187 11.88 -3.94 -6.86
C LEU A 187 13.20 -3.25 -7.23
N TYR A 188 14.22 -4.03 -7.56
CA TYR A 188 15.54 -3.53 -7.94
C TYR A 188 16.27 -4.51 -8.86
N ILE A 189 17.11 -3.96 -9.74
CA ILE A 189 18.08 -4.71 -10.54
C ILE A 189 19.38 -3.91 -10.66
N GLY A 190 20.52 -4.58 -10.62
CA GLY A 190 21.84 -3.96 -10.73
C GLY A 190 22.94 -4.98 -11.01
N LYS A 191 24.20 -4.50 -11.07
CA LYS A 191 25.37 -5.38 -11.14
C LYS A 191 25.67 -5.99 -9.76
N THR A 192 26.05 -7.25 -9.74
CA THR A 192 26.48 -7.93 -8.51
C THR A 192 27.80 -7.34 -8.02
N ILE A 193 27.87 -7.06 -6.73
CA ILE A 193 29.08 -6.58 -6.06
C ILE A 193 29.59 -7.73 -5.21
N LEU A 194 30.69 -8.38 -5.61
CA LEU A 194 31.20 -9.56 -4.91
C LEU A 194 31.89 -9.20 -3.60
N GLN A 195 32.76 -8.18 -3.63
CA GLN A 195 33.60 -7.79 -2.50
C GLN A 195 33.39 -6.32 -2.15
N LYS A 196 33.62 -6.00 -0.88
CA LYS A 196 33.59 -4.62 -0.40
C LYS A 196 34.71 -3.83 -1.05
N LYS A 197 34.40 -2.66 -1.64
CA LYS A 197 35.43 -1.77 -2.17
C LYS A 197 36.41 -1.36 -1.07
N PRO A 198 37.73 -1.42 -1.31
CA PRO A 198 38.71 -0.94 -0.34
C PRO A 198 38.49 0.56 -0.08
N ARG A 199 38.72 1.00 1.16
CA ARG A 199 38.74 2.42 1.48
C ARG A 199 39.99 3.03 0.86
N THR A 200 39.83 3.98 -0.04
CA THR A 200 40.94 4.83 -0.50
C THR A 200 41.30 5.79 0.63
N THR A 201 42.47 5.59 1.23
CA THR A 201 43.08 6.61 2.10
C THR A 201 43.74 7.65 1.20
N VAL A 202 43.21 8.88 1.19
CA VAL A 202 43.91 10.00 0.56
C VAL A 202 45.05 10.38 1.50
N VAL A 203 46.28 10.11 1.10
CA VAL A 203 47.47 10.64 1.78
C VAL A 203 47.74 12.01 1.17
N TYR A 204 47.68 13.07 1.98
CA TYR A 204 48.12 14.39 1.55
C TYR A 204 49.66 14.44 1.61
N PRO A 205 50.33 14.94 0.56
CA PRO A 205 51.78 15.12 0.55
C PRO A 205 52.25 16.19 1.55
#